data_AF-A0A0W1A1N6-F1
#
_entry.id   AF-A0A0W1A1N6-F1
#
_cell.length_a   1.000
_cell.length_b   1.000
_cell.length_c   1.000
_cell.angle_alpha   90.00
_cell.angle_beta   90.00
_cell.angle_gamma   90.00
#
_symmetry.space_group_name_H-M   'P 1'
#
loop_
_entity.id
_entity.type
_entity.pdbx_description
1 polymer ?
#
loop_
_entity_poly.entity_id
_entity_poly.type
_entity_poly.pdbx_seq_one_letter_code
_entity_poly.pdbx_strand_id
1 'polypeptide(L)'
;MYAKSSFPYKLTGLNVASYVDPNVYAKDKSDIDPDLVVRKTKEGEVVMEATHLLSVMTPGQDLNLDEVPLCGSKEKSPAPGEPVSIEDAEVEVTARWYPPEVKPVKTDSKANIFGTYGTFELVNTPPTLELPAVWLENISDTDLQKYHAKRLTPDCPKYKHFNTFGKDLFSIVYNYKDYLQKYALKEDLGGGWFIEHHDFPQFFKPMSTECSGAVILGRLVSVDKDTNIGHYKFVSIKMKYPDALAIESDVIHGNSSFEGPWAISSTTAGKASIALMRTTDSAIQQVSQADYQTQRFFKTHPKGLVSPGDPQKSMDAVNKIVVSGGSNCTLS
;
A
#
# COMPACT_ATOMS: atom_id res chain seq x y z
N MET A 1 -38.65 -16.92 27.67
CA MET A 1 -38.27 -15.94 28.72
C MET A 1 -36.78 -15.66 28.59
N TYR A 2 -36.42 -14.39 28.78
CA TYR A 2 -35.09 -13.75 28.70
C TYR A 2 -34.48 -13.56 27.29
N ALA A 3 -33.99 -12.40 26.90
CA ALA A 3 -34.27 -11.00 27.24
C ALA A 3 -33.61 -10.16 26.13
N LYS A 4 -34.30 -9.13 25.64
CA LYS A 4 -33.70 -8.03 24.88
C LYS A 4 -32.76 -7.27 25.83
N SER A 5 -31.49 -7.08 25.45
CA SER A 5 -30.64 -6.06 26.06
C SER A 5 -30.31 -4.97 25.05
N SER A 6 -31.06 -3.90 25.14
CA SER A 6 -30.70 -2.58 24.63
C SER A 6 -29.65 -1.96 25.54
N PHE A 7 -28.58 -1.38 24.99
CA PHE A 7 -27.88 -0.27 25.63
C PHE A 7 -27.50 0.82 24.61
N PRO A 8 -27.61 2.11 24.99
CA PRO A 8 -27.42 3.24 24.10
C PRO A 8 -26.03 3.87 24.30
N TYR A 9 -25.30 4.12 23.22
CA TYR A 9 -24.30 5.17 23.21
C TYR A 9 -24.43 5.98 21.92
N LYS A 10 -24.94 7.20 22.07
CA LYS A 10 -24.72 8.29 21.11
C LYS A 10 -23.31 8.82 21.38
N LEU A 11 -22.39 8.66 20.44
CA LEU A 11 -21.23 9.53 20.31
C LEU A 11 -21.51 10.49 19.15
N THR A 12 -21.94 11.70 19.53
CA THR A 12 -21.99 12.86 18.64
C THR A 12 -20.61 13.50 18.57
N GLY A 13 -20.16 13.84 17.37
CA GLY A 13 -19.16 14.91 17.18
C GLY A 13 -17.83 14.48 16.59
N LEU A 14 -17.83 14.09 15.31
CA LEU A 14 -16.78 14.43 14.34
C LEU A 14 -17.39 14.26 12.96
N ASN A 15 -17.67 15.39 12.31
CA ASN A 15 -18.29 15.43 11.00
C ASN A 15 -17.21 15.18 9.95
N VAL A 16 -16.98 13.91 9.60
CA VAL A 16 -16.10 13.48 8.50
C VAL A 16 -16.83 13.59 7.13
N ALA A 17 -18.04 14.13 7.11
CA ALA A 17 -18.89 14.17 5.91
C ALA A 17 -18.55 15.28 4.90
N SER A 18 -17.42 16.00 5.03
CA SER A 18 -17.06 17.07 4.09
C SER A 18 -15.99 16.71 3.05
N TYR A 19 -15.47 15.48 3.05
CA TYR A 19 -14.40 15.06 2.12
C TYR A 19 -14.72 13.81 1.30
N VAL A 20 -15.93 13.28 1.43
CA VAL A 20 -16.39 12.08 0.72
C VAL A 20 -17.58 12.50 -0.12
N ASP A 21 -17.54 12.33 -1.44
CA ASP A 21 -18.73 12.52 -2.29
C ASP A 21 -19.82 11.55 -1.80
N PRO A 22 -20.89 12.05 -1.16
CA PRO A 22 -21.90 11.20 -0.53
C PRO A 22 -22.78 10.48 -1.57
N ASN A 23 -22.65 10.80 -2.86
CA ASN A 23 -23.48 10.22 -3.91
C ASN A 23 -22.91 8.93 -4.50
N VAL A 24 -21.70 8.50 -4.10
CA VAL A 24 -21.03 7.40 -4.80
C VAL A 24 -21.00 6.09 -4.00
N TYR A 25 -21.01 6.07 -2.66
CA TYR A 25 -20.76 4.81 -1.92
C TYR A 25 -21.62 4.57 -0.68
N ALA A 26 -22.54 3.61 -0.75
CA ALA A 26 -22.89 2.69 0.35
C ALA A 26 -23.83 1.57 -0.12
N LYS A 27 -23.39 0.31 0.00
CA LYS A 27 -24.23 -0.71 0.67
C LYS A 27 -23.86 -0.67 2.16
N ASP A 28 -24.83 -0.87 3.04
CA ASP A 28 -24.81 -0.51 4.46
C ASP A 28 -23.57 -1.04 5.23
N LYS A 29 -23.09 -0.31 6.25
CA LYS A 29 -21.98 -0.76 7.14
C LYS A 29 -22.28 -2.09 7.82
N SER A 30 -23.56 -2.44 7.94
CA SER A 30 -24.03 -3.72 8.49
C SER A 30 -23.66 -4.94 7.64
N ASP A 31 -23.27 -4.75 6.37
CA ASP A 31 -22.85 -5.81 5.44
C ASP A 31 -21.34 -6.12 5.53
N ILE A 32 -20.56 -5.31 6.26
CA ILE A 32 -19.14 -5.55 6.49
C ILE A 32 -19.02 -6.39 7.75
N ASP A 33 -18.43 -7.57 7.64
CA ASP A 33 -18.04 -8.35 8.82
C ASP A 33 -17.23 -7.44 9.77
N PRO A 34 -17.68 -7.17 11.00
CA PRO A 34 -16.96 -6.29 11.92
C PRO A 34 -15.55 -6.79 12.26
N ASP A 35 -15.22 -8.05 11.93
CA ASP A 35 -13.88 -8.62 12.03
C ASP A 35 -12.99 -8.40 10.78
N LEU A 36 -13.50 -7.80 9.69
CA LEU A 36 -12.76 -7.39 8.49
C LEU A 36 -11.79 -6.20 8.72
N VAL A 37 -11.17 -6.11 9.90
CA VAL A 37 -10.07 -5.20 10.29
C VAL A 37 -10.51 -3.89 10.94
N VAL A 38 -10.53 -3.91 12.28
CA VAL A 38 -10.28 -2.72 13.10
C VAL A 38 -8.94 -2.93 13.82
N ARG A 39 -8.00 -2.00 13.65
CA ARG A 39 -6.72 -1.95 14.36
C ARG A 39 -6.75 -0.82 15.37
N LYS A 40 -6.30 -1.11 16.58
CA LYS A 40 -6.30 -0.15 17.69
C LYS A 40 -4.94 -0.09 18.35
N THR A 41 -4.55 1.09 18.84
CA THR A 41 -3.41 1.21 19.75
C THR A 41 -3.72 0.53 21.09
N LYS A 42 -2.72 0.45 21.97
CA LYS A 42 -2.92 -0.07 23.34
C LYS A 42 -3.91 0.76 24.14
N GLU A 43 -3.98 2.06 23.86
CA GLU A 43 -4.89 3.02 24.47
C GLU A 43 -6.30 2.96 23.86
N GLY A 44 -6.51 2.13 22.83
CA GLY A 44 -7.79 1.94 22.17
C GLY A 44 -8.10 2.93 21.04
N GLU A 45 -7.15 3.79 20.63
CA GLU A 45 -7.32 4.66 19.46
C GLU A 45 -7.41 3.80 18.20
N VAL A 46 -8.45 4.01 17.38
CA VAL A 46 -8.58 3.36 16.07
C VAL A 46 -7.64 4.04 15.08
N VAL A 47 -6.76 3.23 14.47
CA VAL A 47 -5.70 3.67 13.55
C VAL A 47 -5.83 3.04 12.17
N MET A 48 -6.65 2.00 12.04
CA MET A 48 -7.12 1.47 10.76
C MET A 48 -8.50 0.85 10.96
N GLU A 49 -9.46 1.15 10.09
CA GLU A 49 -10.77 0.49 10.11
C GLU A 49 -11.34 0.31 8.70
N ALA A 50 -12.00 -0.82 8.46
CA ALA A 50 -12.90 -0.98 7.33
C ALA A 50 -14.13 -0.08 7.50
N THR A 51 -14.46 0.69 6.48
CA THR A 51 -15.54 1.70 6.54
C THR A 51 -16.68 1.44 5.57
N HIS A 52 -16.39 0.92 4.37
CA HIS A 52 -17.38 0.72 3.30
C HIS A 52 -17.04 -0.53 2.48
N LEU A 53 -18.05 -1.31 2.12
CA LEU A 53 -17.97 -2.32 1.06
C LEU A 53 -18.46 -1.67 -0.24
N LEU A 54 -17.58 -1.61 -1.24
CA LEU A 54 -17.89 -1.00 -2.53
C LEU A 54 -18.52 -1.99 -3.50
N SER A 55 -17.94 -3.19 -3.59
CA SER A 55 -18.39 -4.23 -4.51
C SER A 55 -17.93 -5.61 -4.07
N VAL A 56 -18.56 -6.64 -4.63
CA VAL A 56 -18.19 -8.05 -4.48
C VAL A 56 -17.95 -8.60 -5.89
N MET A 57 -16.80 -9.22 -6.10
CA MET A 57 -16.41 -9.84 -7.36
C MET A 57 -16.42 -11.35 -7.18
N THR A 58 -17.24 -12.05 -7.96
CA THR A 58 -17.40 -13.51 -7.83
C THR A 58 -16.46 -14.26 -8.79
N PRO A 59 -15.88 -15.39 -8.38
CA PRO A 59 -15.05 -16.23 -9.25
C PRO A 59 -15.69 -16.52 -10.61
N GLY A 60 -14.89 -16.41 -11.67
CA GLY A 60 -15.32 -16.66 -13.05
C GLY A 60 -16.11 -15.52 -13.71
N GLN A 61 -16.32 -14.41 -13.02
CA GLN A 61 -16.78 -13.16 -13.64
C GLN A 61 -15.58 -12.30 -14.03
N ASP A 62 -15.64 -11.69 -15.22
CA ASP A 62 -14.71 -10.62 -15.58
C ASP A 62 -14.77 -9.52 -14.51
N LEU A 63 -13.61 -9.00 -14.08
CA LEU A 63 -13.64 -7.82 -13.24
C LEU A 63 -14.15 -6.63 -14.05
N ASN A 64 -15.41 -6.28 -13.80
CA ASN A 64 -15.99 -5.04 -14.28
C ASN A 64 -15.55 -3.90 -13.37
N LEU A 65 -14.58 -3.12 -13.84
CA LEU A 65 -14.08 -1.95 -13.10
C LEU A 65 -15.07 -0.79 -13.11
N ASP A 66 -16.19 -0.90 -13.84
CA ASP A 66 -17.33 0.01 -13.72
C ASP A 66 -18.22 -0.31 -12.49
N GLU A 67 -18.21 -1.55 -12.02
CA GLU A 67 -18.98 -2.01 -10.85
C GLU A 67 -18.19 -1.90 -9.55
N VAL A 68 -16.86 -1.99 -9.64
CA VAL A 68 -16.02 -1.44 -8.61
C VAL A 68 -15.96 0.05 -8.86
N PRO A 69 -16.08 0.92 -7.87
CA PRO A 69 -15.97 2.35 -8.11
C PRO A 69 -14.56 2.87 -8.41
N LEU A 70 -13.74 2.01 -8.98
CA LEU A 70 -12.44 2.30 -9.54
C LEU A 70 -12.60 3.23 -10.75
N CYS A 71 -13.60 3.00 -11.60
CA CYS A 71 -13.88 3.78 -12.81
C CYS A 71 -15.11 4.70 -12.63
N GLY A 72 -15.09 5.85 -13.32
CA GLY A 72 -16.21 6.81 -13.30
C GLY A 72 -16.05 8.04 -12.38
N SER A 73 -14.86 8.28 -11.82
CA SER A 73 -14.58 9.61 -11.25
C SER A 73 -14.66 10.64 -12.40
N LYS A 74 -15.27 11.80 -12.13
CA LYS A 74 -15.22 12.94 -13.07
C LYS A 74 -13.84 13.61 -13.12
N GLU A 75 -12.96 13.21 -12.21
CA GLU A 75 -11.61 13.72 -12.14
C GLU A 75 -10.73 13.03 -13.17
N LYS A 76 -9.87 13.81 -13.80
CA LYS A 76 -8.91 13.28 -14.76
C LYS A 76 -7.70 12.75 -14.02
N SER A 77 -7.13 11.66 -14.54
CA SER A 77 -5.81 11.22 -14.12
C SER A 77 -4.80 12.38 -14.20
N PRO A 78 -3.88 12.51 -13.23
CA PRO A 78 -2.80 13.47 -13.31
C PRO A 78 -2.00 13.31 -14.60
N ALA A 79 -1.54 14.43 -15.15
CA ALA A 79 -0.59 14.37 -16.27
C ALA A 79 0.69 13.65 -15.80
N PRO A 80 1.22 12.71 -16.58
CA PRO A 80 2.49 12.07 -16.26
C PRO A 80 3.61 13.11 -16.22
N GLY A 81 4.51 12.96 -15.24
CA GLY A 81 5.75 13.73 -15.14
C GLY A 81 6.86 13.14 -16.03
N GLU A 82 8.11 13.36 -15.64
CA GLU A 82 9.26 12.72 -16.30
C GLU A 82 9.14 11.19 -16.15
N PRO A 83 9.17 10.43 -17.26
CA PRO A 83 9.18 8.97 -17.20
C PRO A 83 10.34 8.46 -16.36
N VAL A 84 10.07 7.45 -15.54
CA VAL A 84 11.06 6.79 -14.69
C VAL A 84 11.15 5.33 -15.10
N SER A 85 12.36 4.89 -15.45
CA SER A 85 12.66 3.47 -15.60
C SER A 85 12.55 2.80 -14.24
N ILE A 86 11.76 1.72 -14.14
CA ILE A 86 11.54 1.05 -12.85
C ILE A 86 12.85 0.47 -12.30
N GLU A 87 13.74 0.00 -13.18
CA GLU A 87 15.09 -0.47 -12.83
C GLU A 87 15.91 0.54 -12.05
N ASP A 88 15.75 1.84 -12.33
CA ASP A 88 16.53 2.88 -11.64
C ASP A 88 16.04 3.09 -10.19
N ALA A 89 14.82 2.66 -9.90
CA ALA A 89 14.19 2.71 -8.58
C ALA A 89 14.14 1.35 -7.87
N GLU A 90 14.54 0.26 -8.55
CA GLU A 90 14.61 -1.07 -7.95
C GLU A 90 15.69 -1.12 -6.85
N VAL A 91 15.36 -1.83 -5.78
CA VAL A 91 16.28 -2.12 -4.68
C VAL A 91 16.44 -3.62 -4.59
N GLU A 92 17.68 -4.08 -4.76
CA GLU A 92 18.06 -5.48 -4.62
C GLU A 92 18.34 -5.80 -3.17
N VAL A 93 17.77 -6.91 -2.68
CA VAL A 93 18.04 -7.45 -1.36
C VAL A 93 18.23 -8.96 -1.42
N THR A 94 19.04 -9.48 -0.50
CA THR A 94 19.12 -10.91 -0.23
C THR A 94 18.36 -11.23 1.04
N ALA A 95 17.51 -12.26 1.02
CA ALA A 95 16.67 -12.59 2.17
C ALA A 95 16.32 -14.07 2.25
N ARG A 96 15.89 -14.51 3.44
CA ARG A 96 15.25 -15.81 3.65
C ARG A 96 13.80 -15.59 4.03
N TRP A 97 12.89 -16.27 3.33
CA TRP A 97 11.47 -16.27 3.65
C TRP A 97 11.14 -17.49 4.50
N TYR A 98 10.88 -17.27 5.78
CA TYR A 98 10.47 -18.32 6.70
C TYR A 98 8.96 -18.30 6.89
N PRO A 99 8.28 -19.44 6.74
CA PRO A 99 6.87 -19.54 7.08
C PRO A 99 6.69 -19.47 8.62
N PRO A 100 5.49 -19.12 9.11
CA PRO A 100 5.22 -18.98 10.54
C PRO A 100 5.50 -20.25 11.35
N GLU A 101 5.41 -21.44 10.75
CA GLU A 101 5.72 -22.71 11.43
C GLU A 101 7.21 -22.89 11.73
N VAL A 102 8.08 -22.19 10.99
CA VAL A 102 9.55 -22.30 11.13
C VAL A 102 10.10 -21.14 11.95
N LYS A 103 9.69 -19.91 11.64
CA LYS A 103 10.16 -18.70 12.33
C LYS A 103 8.99 -17.73 12.54
N PRO A 104 8.09 -18.01 13.52
CA PRO A 104 6.95 -17.16 13.81
C PRO A 104 7.41 -15.84 14.42
N VAL A 105 6.65 -14.78 14.13
CA VAL A 105 6.82 -13.48 14.79
C VAL A 105 5.65 -13.24 15.73
N LYS A 106 5.95 -12.84 16.97
CA LYS A 106 4.94 -12.50 17.96
C LYS A 106 4.36 -11.12 17.66
N THR A 107 3.05 -11.06 17.42
CA THR A 107 2.28 -9.84 17.18
C THR A 107 0.98 -9.87 17.99
N ASP A 108 0.19 -8.81 17.93
CA ASP A 108 -1.22 -8.88 18.32
C ASP A 108 -1.92 -9.97 17.50
N SER A 109 -2.77 -10.76 18.15
CA SER A 109 -3.65 -11.76 17.53
C SER A 109 -4.52 -11.20 16.40
N LYS A 110 -4.78 -9.89 16.43
CA LYS A 110 -5.53 -9.17 15.41
C LYS A 110 -4.66 -8.45 14.39
N ALA A 111 -3.34 -8.60 14.40
CA ALA A 111 -2.48 -7.84 13.49
C ALA A 111 -2.72 -8.20 12.00
N ASN A 112 -3.08 -9.46 11.73
CA ASN A 112 -3.33 -9.99 10.39
C ASN A 112 -4.64 -10.77 10.34
N ILE A 113 -5.36 -10.70 9.22
CA ILE A 113 -6.58 -11.49 8.98
C ILE A 113 -6.29 -12.94 8.57
N PHE A 114 -5.08 -13.23 8.08
CA PHE A 114 -4.69 -14.56 7.61
C PHE A 114 -3.92 -15.39 8.66
N GLY A 115 -3.93 -14.99 9.93
CA GLY A 115 -3.27 -15.70 11.02
C GLY A 115 -1.85 -15.18 11.33
N THR A 116 -0.91 -16.09 11.62
CA THR A 116 0.42 -15.75 12.15
C THR A 116 1.39 -15.30 11.06
N TYR A 117 2.23 -14.32 11.37
CA TYR A 117 3.31 -13.87 10.50
C TYR A 117 4.50 -14.83 10.50
N GLY A 118 5.01 -15.12 9.31
CA GLY A 118 6.37 -15.60 9.11
C GLY A 118 7.41 -14.48 9.23
N THR A 119 8.65 -14.80 8.85
CA THR A 119 9.77 -13.86 8.89
C THR A 119 10.40 -13.73 7.51
N PHE A 120 10.54 -12.49 7.01
CA PHE A 120 11.37 -12.17 5.86
C PHE A 120 12.70 -11.62 6.39
N GLU A 121 13.66 -12.52 6.59
CA GLU A 121 14.95 -12.20 7.18
C GLU A 121 15.89 -11.63 6.12
N LEU A 122 16.15 -10.33 6.20
CA LEU A 122 17.05 -9.59 5.33
C LEU A 122 18.51 -9.85 5.73
N VAL A 123 19.29 -10.31 4.76
CA VAL A 123 20.71 -10.65 4.92
C VAL A 123 21.55 -9.49 4.42
N ASN A 124 22.56 -9.08 5.19
CA ASN A 124 23.52 -8.01 4.84
C ASN A 124 22.86 -6.69 4.40
N THR A 125 21.72 -6.36 5.00
CA THR A 125 20.96 -5.15 4.66
C THR A 125 21.38 -3.99 5.57
N PRO A 126 21.41 -2.74 5.07
CA PRO A 126 21.63 -1.56 5.90
C PRO A 126 20.61 -1.45 7.05
N PRO A 127 20.92 -0.69 8.12
CA PRO A 127 19.99 -0.47 9.23
C PRO A 127 18.60 0.04 8.80
N THR A 128 18.57 0.83 7.72
CA THR A 128 17.36 1.28 7.04
C THR A 128 17.40 0.83 5.59
N LEU A 129 16.38 0.09 5.17
CA LEU A 129 16.15 -0.26 3.77
C LEU A 129 15.43 0.93 3.11
N GLU A 130 16.14 1.65 2.24
CA GLU A 130 15.54 2.74 1.48
C GLU A 130 14.88 2.20 0.22
N LEU A 131 13.57 2.35 0.09
CA LEU A 131 12.78 2.01 -1.09
C LEU A 131 12.32 3.30 -1.78
N PRO A 132 13.00 3.76 -2.84
CA PRO A 132 12.59 4.95 -3.57
C PRO A 132 11.16 4.77 -4.10
N ALA A 133 10.31 5.74 -3.79
CA ALA A 133 8.91 5.71 -4.13
C ALA A 133 8.67 6.49 -5.42
N VAL A 134 8.27 5.78 -6.48
CA VAL A 134 8.01 6.32 -7.81
C VAL A 134 6.51 6.54 -8.00
N TRP A 135 6.13 7.63 -8.65
CA TRP A 135 4.74 7.91 -8.99
C TRP A 135 4.26 6.98 -10.11
N LEU A 136 3.12 6.32 -9.90
CA LEU A 136 2.51 5.37 -10.84
C LEU A 136 2.36 5.96 -12.24
N GLU A 137 2.00 7.24 -12.35
CA GLU A 137 1.84 7.92 -13.64
C GLU A 137 3.15 8.07 -14.43
N ASN A 138 4.31 7.93 -13.79
CA ASN A 138 5.63 8.07 -14.42
C ASN A 138 6.23 6.71 -14.83
N ILE A 139 5.57 5.59 -14.53
CA ILE A 139 6.06 4.24 -14.83
C ILE A 139 5.35 3.73 -16.09
N SER A 140 6.08 3.09 -17.00
CA SER A 140 5.48 2.49 -18.19
C SER A 140 4.72 1.21 -17.86
N ASP A 141 3.70 0.86 -18.66
CA ASP A 141 2.98 -0.41 -18.48
C ASP A 141 3.91 -1.63 -18.62
N THR A 142 4.90 -1.55 -19.51
CA THR A 142 5.92 -2.61 -19.69
C THR A 142 6.73 -2.82 -18.41
N ASP A 143 7.04 -1.74 -17.69
CA ASP A 143 7.77 -1.82 -16.43
C ASP A 143 6.90 -2.39 -15.30
N LEU A 144 5.63 -1.97 -15.22
CA LEU A 144 4.67 -2.54 -14.27
C LEU A 144 4.47 -4.04 -14.49
N GLN A 145 4.47 -4.50 -15.74
CA GLN A 145 4.34 -5.94 -16.07
C GLN A 145 5.48 -6.80 -15.52
N LYS A 146 6.68 -6.25 -15.28
CA LYS A 146 7.78 -6.98 -14.62
C LYS A 146 7.42 -7.43 -13.21
N TYR A 147 6.43 -6.78 -12.61
CA TYR A 147 5.87 -7.06 -11.30
C TYR A 147 4.43 -7.61 -11.38
N HIS A 148 3.98 -8.04 -12.57
CA HIS A 148 2.61 -8.48 -12.81
C HIS A 148 1.57 -7.46 -12.33
N ALA A 149 1.90 -6.17 -12.52
CA ALA A 149 1.08 -5.05 -12.11
C ALA A 149 0.56 -4.30 -13.32
N LYS A 150 -0.54 -3.57 -13.13
CA LYS A 150 -1.13 -2.70 -14.14
C LYS A 150 -1.74 -1.45 -13.53
N ARG A 151 -1.53 -0.31 -14.17
CA ARG A 151 -2.25 0.94 -13.87
C ARG A 151 -3.69 0.83 -14.37
N LEU A 152 -4.62 1.15 -13.49
CA LEU A 152 -6.03 1.32 -13.82
C LEU A 152 -6.36 2.81 -13.75
N THR A 153 -6.86 3.35 -14.85
CA THR A 153 -7.33 4.74 -14.92
C THR A 153 -8.87 4.78 -14.93
N PRO A 154 -9.50 5.93 -14.65
CA PRO A 154 -10.96 6.07 -14.74
C PRO A 154 -11.54 5.65 -16.10
N ASP A 155 -10.74 5.75 -17.17
CA ASP A 155 -11.11 5.39 -18.54
C ASP A 155 -10.84 3.91 -18.89
N CYS A 156 -10.48 3.07 -17.91
CA CYS A 156 -10.17 1.65 -18.10
C CYS A 156 -11.31 0.76 -17.56
N PRO A 157 -12.45 0.62 -18.27
CA PRO A 157 -13.67 0.02 -17.71
C PRO A 157 -13.57 -1.49 -17.47
N LYS A 158 -12.61 -2.17 -18.10
CA LYS A 158 -12.53 -3.65 -18.07
C LYS A 158 -11.11 -4.14 -17.90
N TYR A 159 -10.88 -4.92 -16.85
CA TYR A 159 -9.64 -5.65 -16.65
C TYR A 159 -9.92 -7.15 -16.60
N LYS A 160 -9.51 -7.86 -17.65
CA LYS A 160 -9.89 -9.26 -17.93
C LYS A 160 -9.02 -10.32 -17.24
N HIS A 161 -7.97 -9.91 -16.52
CA HIS A 161 -6.96 -10.84 -15.99
C HIS A 161 -7.20 -11.29 -14.55
N PHE A 162 -8.36 -10.96 -13.97
CA PHE A 162 -8.69 -11.39 -12.60
C PHE A 162 -9.52 -12.69 -12.54
N ASN A 163 -9.67 -13.46 -13.62
CA ASN A 163 -10.61 -14.58 -13.64
C ASN A 163 -10.12 -15.87 -12.97
N THR A 164 -8.99 -15.84 -12.25
CA THR A 164 -8.29 -17.04 -11.75
C THR A 164 -8.29 -17.19 -10.23
N PHE A 165 -9.23 -16.59 -9.52
CA PHE A 165 -9.34 -16.76 -8.06
C PHE A 165 -10.53 -17.65 -7.70
N GLY A 166 -10.41 -18.43 -6.61
CA GLY A 166 -11.40 -19.42 -6.20
C GLY A 166 -12.48 -18.92 -5.23
N LYS A 167 -12.45 -17.64 -4.83
CA LYS A 167 -13.26 -17.07 -3.72
C LYS A 167 -13.69 -15.64 -4.00
N ASP A 168 -14.84 -15.22 -3.49
CA ASP A 168 -15.31 -13.84 -3.67
C ASP A 168 -14.26 -12.82 -3.17
N LEU A 169 -14.04 -11.77 -3.97
CA LEU A 169 -13.22 -10.63 -3.60
C LEU A 169 -14.11 -9.46 -3.22
N PHE A 170 -13.85 -8.87 -2.07
CA PHE A 170 -14.53 -7.72 -1.53
C PHE A 170 -13.67 -6.49 -1.75
N SER A 171 -14.22 -5.49 -2.44
CA SER A 171 -13.61 -4.16 -2.52
C SER A 171 -13.96 -3.37 -1.27
N ILE A 172 -13.04 -3.21 -0.33
CA ILE A 172 -13.30 -2.58 0.97
C ILE A 172 -12.50 -1.28 1.09
N VAL A 173 -13.13 -0.23 1.59
CA VAL A 173 -12.45 1.02 1.95
C VAL A 173 -11.92 0.92 3.38
N TYR A 174 -10.60 0.98 3.52
CA TYR A 174 -9.91 1.07 4.79
C TYR A 174 -9.47 2.51 5.03
N ASN A 175 -9.80 3.06 6.20
CA ASN A 175 -9.31 4.38 6.60
C ASN A 175 -8.09 4.22 7.51
N TYR A 176 -6.93 4.68 7.06
CA TYR A 176 -5.67 4.65 7.79
C TYR A 176 -5.39 5.99 8.46
N LYS A 177 -4.95 5.95 9.73
CA LYS A 177 -4.59 7.14 10.51
C LYS A 177 -3.41 6.88 11.43
N ASP A 178 -2.25 7.42 11.08
CA ASP A 178 -0.97 7.22 11.76
C ASP A 178 -0.64 5.72 11.94
N TYR A 179 -1.16 4.87 11.04
CA TYR A 179 -1.21 3.42 11.20
C TYR A 179 0.21 2.84 11.35
N LEU A 180 1.12 3.31 10.50
CA LEU A 180 2.49 2.84 10.47
C LEU A 180 3.18 3.06 11.83
N GLN A 181 3.10 4.27 12.37
CA GLN A 181 3.85 4.67 13.57
C GLN A 181 3.17 4.23 14.87
N LYS A 182 1.83 4.25 14.91
CA LYS A 182 1.07 3.93 16.11
C LYS A 182 0.73 2.44 16.25
N TYR A 183 0.76 1.67 15.16
CA TYR A 183 0.43 0.24 15.17
C TYR A 183 1.46 -0.64 14.48
N ALA A 184 1.71 -0.45 13.18
CA ALA A 184 2.49 -1.40 12.39
C ALA A 184 3.90 -1.59 12.97
N LEU A 185 4.61 -0.50 13.29
CA LEU A 185 5.97 -0.55 13.85
C LEU A 185 6.04 -0.88 15.35
N LYS A 186 4.91 -1.10 16.03
CA LYS A 186 4.93 -1.52 17.43
C LYS A 186 5.12 -3.02 17.48
N GLU A 187 6.19 -3.46 18.14
CA GLU A 187 6.58 -4.88 18.19
C GLU A 187 5.46 -5.79 18.71
N ASP A 188 4.69 -5.32 19.71
CA ASP A 188 3.60 -6.08 20.31
C ASP A 188 2.21 -5.78 19.72
N LEU A 189 2.15 -4.95 18.67
CA LEU A 189 0.95 -4.77 17.84
C LEU A 189 1.22 -5.35 16.45
N GLY A 190 1.59 -4.52 15.46
CA GLY A 190 1.78 -4.95 14.07
C GLY A 190 3.13 -5.60 13.76
N GLY A 191 4.13 -5.45 14.62
CA GLY A 191 5.39 -6.20 14.51
C GLY A 191 6.35 -5.75 13.41
N GLY A 192 6.12 -4.65 12.71
CA GLY A 192 7.01 -4.05 11.72
C GLY A 192 6.39 -3.89 10.33
N TRP A 193 7.26 -3.70 9.34
CA TRP A 193 6.88 -3.72 7.94
C TRP A 193 6.57 -5.15 7.51
N PHE A 194 5.45 -5.36 6.83
CA PHE A 194 5.10 -6.66 6.28
C PHE A 194 5.14 -6.63 4.75
N ILE A 195 5.41 -7.81 4.21
CA ILE A 195 5.13 -8.15 2.82
C ILE A 195 4.29 -9.42 2.80
N GLU A 196 3.49 -9.55 1.77
CA GLU A 196 2.59 -10.66 1.56
C GLU A 196 2.55 -11.07 0.10
N HIS A 197 2.15 -12.30 -0.13
CA HIS A 197 1.63 -12.75 -1.42
C HIS A 197 0.50 -13.73 -1.16
N HIS A 198 -0.46 -13.79 -2.08
CA HIS A 198 -1.65 -14.61 -1.91
C HIS A 198 -2.23 -15.05 -3.26
N ASP A 199 -3.02 -16.13 -3.23
CA ASP A 199 -3.56 -16.82 -4.41
C ASP A 199 -4.74 -16.12 -5.11
N PHE A 200 -4.96 -14.86 -4.78
CA PHE A 200 -5.96 -14.00 -5.39
C PHE A 200 -5.35 -12.67 -5.80
N PRO A 201 -5.95 -11.93 -6.74
CA PRO A 201 -5.45 -10.62 -7.10
C PRO A 201 -5.81 -9.53 -6.09
N GLN A 202 -5.02 -8.45 -6.10
CA GLN A 202 -5.32 -7.27 -5.31
C GLN A 202 -5.32 -6.00 -6.16
N PHE A 203 -6.13 -5.02 -5.80
CA PHE A 203 -5.96 -3.66 -6.26
C PHE A 203 -5.88 -2.69 -5.07
N PHE A 204 -5.26 -1.56 -5.33
CA PHE A 204 -5.13 -0.45 -4.40
C PHE A 204 -5.58 0.83 -5.10
N LYS A 205 -6.50 1.56 -4.46
CA LYS A 205 -6.96 2.85 -4.95
C LYS A 205 -7.03 3.86 -3.80
N PRO A 206 -6.34 5.00 -3.88
CA PRO A 206 -6.62 6.12 -2.99
C PRO A 206 -8.04 6.63 -3.25
N MET A 207 -8.82 6.91 -2.21
CA MET A 207 -10.20 7.39 -2.35
C MET A 207 -10.33 8.92 -2.24
N SER A 208 -9.21 9.61 -1.98
CA SER A 208 -9.13 11.06 -1.95
C SER A 208 -7.72 11.55 -2.31
N THR A 209 -7.59 12.85 -2.59
CA THR A 209 -6.29 13.51 -2.83
C THR A 209 -5.41 13.63 -1.59
N GLU A 210 -5.97 13.40 -0.40
CA GLU A 210 -5.24 13.41 0.88
C GLU A 210 -4.55 12.08 1.17
N CYS A 211 -4.87 11.03 0.41
CA CYS A 211 -4.24 9.72 0.57
C CYS A 211 -2.75 9.80 0.29
N SER A 212 -1.96 9.12 1.11
CA SER A 212 -0.52 9.03 0.93
C SER A 212 0.00 7.65 1.32
N GLY A 213 1.32 7.45 1.21
CA GLY A 213 1.95 6.15 1.29
C GLY A 213 2.26 5.56 -0.07
N ALA A 214 2.76 4.33 -0.08
CA ALA A 214 3.15 3.63 -1.29
C ALA A 214 3.03 2.12 -1.13
N VAL A 215 2.68 1.45 -2.23
CA VAL A 215 2.71 -0.02 -2.31
C VAL A 215 4.14 -0.45 -2.60
N ILE A 216 4.68 -1.33 -1.76
CA ILE A 216 5.88 -2.10 -2.07
C ILE A 216 5.46 -3.21 -3.04
N LEU A 217 6.15 -3.36 -4.16
CA LEU A 217 6.07 -4.54 -5.03
C LEU A 217 7.42 -5.25 -5.03
N GLY A 218 7.39 -6.57 -4.97
CA GLY A 218 8.55 -7.44 -4.92
C GLY A 218 8.49 -8.52 -5.98
N ARG A 219 9.66 -8.98 -6.41
CA ARG A 219 9.81 -10.19 -7.23
C ARG A 219 11.04 -10.97 -6.82
N LEU A 220 10.92 -12.30 -6.84
CA LEU A 220 12.05 -13.21 -6.66
C LEU A 220 12.81 -13.32 -7.99
N VAL A 221 14.12 -13.03 -7.95
CA VAL A 221 15.01 -13.10 -9.12
C VAL A 221 15.68 -14.46 -9.21
N SER A 222 16.21 -14.95 -8.08
CA SER A 222 16.90 -16.24 -8.00
C SER A 222 16.94 -16.73 -6.55
N VAL A 223 17.23 -18.02 -6.37
CA VAL A 223 17.48 -18.62 -5.06
C VAL A 223 18.80 -19.38 -5.12
N ASP A 224 19.68 -19.11 -4.16
CA ASP A 224 20.85 -19.94 -3.92
C ASP A 224 20.39 -21.26 -3.30
N LYS A 225 20.63 -22.37 -4.02
CA LYS A 225 20.18 -23.71 -3.62
C LYS A 225 20.92 -24.26 -2.40
N ASP A 226 22.15 -23.82 -2.16
CA ASP A 226 22.97 -24.33 -1.07
C ASP A 226 22.63 -23.63 0.25
N THR A 227 22.32 -22.33 0.18
CA THR A 227 22.03 -21.50 1.36
C THR A 227 20.55 -21.20 1.58
N ASN A 228 19.70 -21.52 0.59
CA ASN A 228 18.29 -21.16 0.51
C ASN A 228 18.04 -19.65 0.70
N ILE A 229 18.98 -18.81 0.26
CA ILE A 229 18.85 -17.35 0.25
C ILE A 229 18.29 -16.93 -1.10
N GLY A 230 17.18 -16.18 -1.07
CA GLY A 230 16.59 -15.58 -2.26
C GLY A 230 17.18 -14.20 -2.55
N HIS A 231 17.36 -13.90 -3.83
CA HIS A 231 17.63 -12.57 -4.35
C HIS A 231 16.32 -11.95 -4.81
N TYR A 232 15.95 -10.82 -4.21
CA TYR A 232 14.69 -10.14 -4.47
C TYR A 232 14.95 -8.74 -5.01
N LYS A 233 14.02 -8.26 -5.83
CA LYS A 233 13.96 -6.87 -6.26
C LYS A 233 12.67 -6.24 -5.78
N PHE A 234 12.79 -5.11 -5.09
CA PHE A 234 11.65 -4.34 -4.60
C PHE A 234 11.60 -2.97 -5.26
N VAL A 235 10.38 -2.48 -5.49
CA VAL A 235 10.09 -1.11 -5.88
C VAL A 235 8.94 -0.58 -5.03
N SER A 236 8.93 0.72 -4.78
CA SER A 236 7.84 1.37 -4.07
C SER A 236 7.06 2.26 -5.03
N ILE A 237 5.74 2.11 -5.08
CA ILE A 237 4.86 2.81 -6.03
C ILE A 237 3.86 3.68 -5.27
N LYS A 238 3.89 4.98 -5.54
CA LYS A 238 2.91 5.97 -5.08
C LYS A 238 1.80 6.11 -6.10
N MET A 239 0.60 6.37 -5.62
CA MET A 239 -0.58 6.60 -6.44
C MET A 239 -1.21 7.94 -6.08
N LYS A 240 -1.83 8.57 -7.07
CA LYS A 240 -2.69 9.74 -6.89
C LYS A 240 -4.11 9.35 -7.22
N TYR A 241 -5.06 9.89 -6.47
CA TYR A 241 -6.45 9.88 -6.91
C TYR A 241 -6.56 10.53 -8.30
N PRO A 242 -7.32 9.96 -9.26
CA PRO A 242 -8.20 8.79 -9.13
C PRO A 242 -7.60 7.45 -9.61
N ASP A 243 -6.30 7.39 -9.90
CA ASP A 243 -5.66 6.19 -10.43
C ASP A 243 -5.61 5.06 -9.42
N ALA A 244 -5.60 3.82 -9.90
CA ALA A 244 -5.46 2.62 -9.10
C ALA A 244 -4.35 1.72 -9.66
N LEU A 245 -3.83 0.86 -8.80
CA LEU A 245 -2.86 -0.18 -9.14
C LEU A 245 -3.53 -1.53 -8.95
N ALA A 246 -3.54 -2.35 -10.00
CA ALA A 246 -3.91 -3.76 -9.95
C ALA A 246 -2.65 -4.62 -9.94
N ILE A 247 -2.64 -5.69 -9.15
CA ILE A 247 -1.62 -6.73 -9.14
C ILE A 247 -2.27 -8.11 -9.29
N GLU A 248 -1.62 -8.97 -10.07
CA GLU A 248 -2.04 -10.37 -10.23
C GLU A 248 -1.86 -11.18 -8.93
N SER A 249 -2.32 -12.43 -8.95
CA SER A 249 -2.11 -13.35 -7.83
C SER A 249 -0.62 -13.66 -7.64
N ASP A 250 -0.23 -14.04 -6.42
CA ASP A 250 1.14 -14.41 -6.03
C ASP A 250 2.22 -13.33 -6.21
N VAL A 251 1.82 -12.09 -6.51
CA VAL A 251 2.73 -10.93 -6.47
C VAL A 251 3.12 -10.65 -5.02
N ILE A 252 4.42 -10.48 -4.76
CA ILE A 252 4.90 -10.01 -3.45
C ILE A 252 4.58 -8.53 -3.34
N HIS A 253 3.86 -8.13 -2.29
CA HIS A 253 3.47 -6.74 -2.08
C HIS A 253 3.38 -6.36 -0.61
N GLY A 254 3.26 -5.07 -0.32
CA GLY A 254 3.00 -4.57 1.04
C GLY A 254 2.50 -3.13 1.00
N ASN A 255 1.63 -2.77 1.93
CA ASN A 255 0.92 -1.49 1.96
C ASN A 255 0.92 -0.84 3.37
N SER A 256 1.93 -1.16 4.19
CA SER A 256 1.99 -0.72 5.59
C SER A 256 2.06 0.80 5.78
N SER A 257 2.43 1.56 4.75
CA SER A 257 2.63 3.02 4.82
C SER A 257 1.43 3.86 4.38
N PHE A 258 0.30 3.23 4.06
CA PHE A 258 -0.90 3.94 3.67
C PHE A 258 -1.41 4.86 4.78
N GLU A 259 -1.85 6.04 4.35
CA GLU A 259 -2.57 7.01 5.16
C GLU A 259 -3.77 7.54 4.36
N GLY A 260 -4.89 7.80 5.06
CA GLY A 260 -6.16 8.19 4.45
C GLY A 260 -7.04 7.00 4.01
N PRO A 261 -8.15 7.27 3.29
CA PRO A 261 -9.07 6.22 2.84
C PRO A 261 -8.60 5.52 1.56
N TRP A 262 -8.30 4.22 1.63
CA TRP A 262 -7.89 3.39 0.50
C TRP A 262 -8.89 2.28 0.23
N ALA A 263 -9.33 2.14 -1.03
CA ALA A 263 -10.04 0.95 -1.46
C ALA A 263 -9.03 -0.16 -1.80
N ILE A 264 -9.22 -1.32 -1.18
CA ILE A 264 -8.36 -2.48 -1.33
C ILE A 264 -9.25 -3.69 -1.54
N SER A 265 -8.94 -4.52 -2.55
CA SER A 265 -9.61 -5.82 -2.66
C SER A 265 -9.00 -6.84 -1.72
N SER A 266 -9.86 -7.56 -1.02
CA SER A 266 -9.46 -8.64 -0.12
C SER A 266 -10.47 -9.78 -0.18
N THR A 267 -10.12 -10.92 0.39
CA THR A 267 -11.04 -12.04 0.58
C THR A 267 -10.94 -12.56 2.01
N THR A 268 -12.05 -13.09 2.53
CA THR A 268 -12.12 -13.73 3.85
C THR A 268 -11.62 -15.17 3.83
N ALA A 269 -11.38 -15.74 2.64
CA ALA A 269 -10.89 -17.08 2.45
C ALA A 269 -9.82 -17.09 1.36
N GLY A 270 -8.58 -17.40 1.72
CA GLY A 270 -7.47 -17.44 0.76
C GLY A 270 -6.22 -17.98 1.42
N LYS A 271 -5.28 -18.46 0.60
CA LYS A 271 -3.93 -18.77 1.09
C LYS A 271 -3.10 -17.51 0.95
N ALA A 272 -2.66 -16.96 2.08
CA ALA A 272 -1.71 -15.87 2.13
C ALA A 272 -0.44 -16.31 2.85
N SER A 273 0.70 -15.93 2.30
CA SER A 273 1.99 -16.00 2.97
C SER A 273 2.38 -14.60 3.34
N ILE A 274 2.44 -14.34 4.64
CA ILE A 274 2.66 -12.99 5.17
C ILE A 274 3.85 -13.04 6.10
N ALA A 275 4.81 -12.15 5.86
CA ALA A 275 6.07 -12.14 6.57
C ALA A 275 6.44 -10.71 6.99
N LEU A 276 6.96 -10.59 8.21
CA LEU A 276 7.51 -9.33 8.70
C LEU A 276 8.98 -9.21 8.30
N MET A 277 9.38 -8.05 7.79
CA MET A 277 10.77 -7.75 7.45
C MET A 277 11.59 -7.64 8.74
N ARG A 278 12.60 -8.50 8.87
CA ARG A 278 13.47 -8.58 10.05
C ARG A 278 14.93 -8.59 9.64
N THR A 279 15.77 -8.02 10.48
CA THR A 279 17.22 -8.20 10.43
C THR A 279 17.59 -9.62 10.89
N THR A 280 18.85 -10.03 10.68
CA THR A 280 19.33 -11.37 11.08
C THR A 280 19.33 -11.61 12.59
N ASP A 281 19.39 -10.55 13.40
CA ASP A 281 19.21 -10.59 14.86
C ASP A 281 17.73 -10.52 15.30
N SER A 282 16.80 -10.64 14.34
CA SER A 282 15.34 -10.64 14.52
C SER A 282 14.72 -9.30 14.97
N ALA A 283 15.49 -8.20 14.95
CA ALA A 283 14.94 -6.87 15.14
C ALA A 283 14.04 -6.45 13.96
N ILE A 284 13.15 -5.48 14.19
CA ILE A 284 12.32 -4.88 13.13
C ILE A 284 13.25 -4.19 12.13
N GLN A 285 13.21 -4.61 10.87
CA GLN A 285 13.89 -3.87 9.81
C GLN A 285 13.23 -2.51 9.63
N GLN A 286 14.01 -1.44 9.71
CA GLN A 286 13.53 -0.11 9.33
C GLN A 286 13.46 -0.02 7.82
N VAL A 287 12.36 0.51 7.30
CA VAL A 287 12.14 0.77 5.88
C VAL A 287 11.74 2.23 5.72
N SER A 288 12.28 2.89 4.70
CA SER A 288 11.95 4.26 4.32
C SER A 288 11.42 4.27 2.89
N GLN A 289 10.28 4.91 2.67
CA GLN A 289 9.71 5.15 1.34
C GLN A 289 9.73 6.65 1.03
N ALA A 290 10.86 7.16 0.53
CA ALA A 290 10.99 8.56 0.15
C ALA A 290 10.84 8.75 -1.36
N ASP A 291 10.39 9.94 -1.78
CA ASP A 291 10.15 10.26 -3.18
C ASP A 291 11.42 10.09 -4.04
N TYR A 292 11.31 9.34 -5.14
CA TYR A 292 12.45 8.99 -6.00
C TYR A 292 13.14 10.21 -6.60
N GLN A 293 12.38 11.20 -7.07
CA GLN A 293 12.96 12.40 -7.69
C GLN A 293 13.75 13.22 -6.66
N THR A 294 13.21 13.30 -5.45
CA THR A 294 13.88 13.96 -4.32
C THR A 294 15.20 13.25 -4.00
N GLN A 295 15.22 11.92 -3.92
CA GLN A 295 16.44 11.15 -3.69
C GLN A 295 17.46 11.28 -4.83
N ARG A 296 17.02 11.21 -6.09
CA ARG A 296 17.87 11.37 -7.28
C ARG A 296 18.56 12.73 -7.30
N PHE A 297 17.83 13.79 -6.95
CA PHE A 297 18.39 15.14 -6.86
C PHE A 297 19.52 15.22 -5.82
N PHE A 298 19.29 14.72 -4.60
CA PHE A 298 20.31 14.73 -3.54
C PHE A 298 21.54 13.88 -3.89
N LYS A 299 21.35 12.74 -4.56
CA LYS A 299 22.46 11.88 -5.03
C LYS A 299 23.32 12.57 -6.09
N THR A 300 22.71 13.34 -6.99
CA THR A 300 23.41 13.98 -8.12
C THR A 300 23.98 15.36 -7.78
N HIS A 301 23.48 16.02 -6.72
CA HIS A 301 23.92 17.36 -6.29
C HIS A 301 24.37 17.41 -4.82
N PRO A 302 25.36 16.59 -4.40
CA PRO A 302 25.74 16.45 -2.99
C PRO A 302 26.41 17.71 -2.40
N LYS A 303 26.87 18.65 -3.22
CA LYS A 303 27.66 19.83 -2.80
C LYS A 303 26.83 21.12 -2.65
N GLY A 304 25.51 21.05 -2.77
CA GLY A 304 24.64 22.24 -2.83
C GLY A 304 23.94 22.64 -1.53
N LEU A 305 24.07 21.88 -0.42
CA LEU A 305 23.24 22.13 0.75
C LEU A 305 24.01 22.28 2.06
N VAL A 306 23.62 23.36 2.74
CA VAL A 306 23.96 23.75 4.11
C VAL A 306 23.59 22.61 5.07
N SER A 307 24.37 22.48 6.15
CA SER A 307 24.27 21.44 7.16
C SER A 307 22.82 21.14 7.64
N PRO A 308 22.54 19.89 8.06
CA PRO A 308 21.21 19.41 8.42
C PRO A 308 20.76 19.99 9.77
N GLY A 309 20.28 21.23 9.76
CA GLY A 309 19.79 21.93 10.96
C GLY A 309 18.38 22.49 10.85
N ASP A 310 17.75 22.46 9.67
CA ASP A 310 16.44 23.10 9.49
C ASP A 310 15.59 22.39 8.41
N PRO A 311 14.66 21.50 8.80
CA PRO A 311 13.78 20.76 7.88
C PRO A 311 12.92 21.66 6.99
N GLN A 312 12.55 22.86 7.48
CA GLN A 312 11.68 23.77 6.77
C GLN A 312 12.37 24.37 5.53
N LYS A 313 13.65 24.71 5.64
CA LYS A 313 14.45 25.27 4.53
C LYS A 313 14.73 24.25 3.43
N SER A 314 14.78 22.96 3.78
CA SER A 314 14.98 21.88 2.80
C SER A 314 13.71 21.68 1.96
N MET A 315 12.51 21.77 2.57
CA MET A 315 11.25 21.74 1.83
C MET A 315 11.04 22.99 0.97
N ASP A 316 11.43 24.18 1.43
CA ASP A 316 11.32 25.42 0.66
C ASP A 316 12.24 25.45 -0.58
N ALA A 317 13.42 24.83 -0.49
CA ALA A 317 14.34 24.67 -1.63
C ALA A 317 13.77 23.71 -2.69
N VAL A 318 13.13 22.62 -2.27
CA VAL A 318 12.47 21.65 -3.16
C VAL A 318 11.24 22.29 -3.82
N ASN A 319 10.41 23.02 -3.07
CA ASN A 319 9.20 23.67 -3.60
C ASN A 319 9.51 24.81 -4.59
N LYS A 320 10.61 25.56 -4.42
CA LYS A 320 11.02 26.60 -5.38
C LYS A 320 11.46 26.05 -6.74
N ILE A 321 11.95 24.81 -6.78
CA ILE A 321 12.42 24.17 -8.02
C ILE A 321 11.25 23.55 -8.80
N VAL A 322 10.22 23.05 -8.11
CA VAL A 322 9.01 22.50 -8.76
C VAL A 322 8.18 23.59 -9.45
N VAL A 323 8.21 24.83 -8.96
CA VAL A 323 7.44 25.96 -9.55
C VAL A 323 8.13 26.58 -10.78
N SER A 324 9.45 26.45 -10.95
CA SER A 324 10.18 27.10 -12.06
C SER A 324 10.22 26.31 -13.36
N GLY A 325 9.63 25.11 -13.41
CA GLY A 325 9.49 24.29 -14.64
C GLY A 325 8.35 24.71 -15.59
N GLY A 326 7.56 25.72 -15.23
CA GLY A 326 6.47 26.25 -16.06
C GLY A 326 6.95 27.27 -17.09
N SER A 327 7.19 26.80 -18.32
CA SER A 327 7.16 27.51 -19.61
C SER A 327 6.97 29.04 -19.59
N ASN A 328 8.04 29.80 -19.87
CA ASN A 328 7.94 31.12 -20.49
C ASN A 328 7.89 30.94 -22.02
N CYS A 329 6.69 30.99 -22.58
CA CYS A 329 6.45 31.28 -23.99
C CYS A 329 5.66 32.59 -24.06
N THR A 330 6.34 33.70 -24.31
CA THR A 330 5.70 34.95 -24.74
C THR A 330 5.79 35.03 -26.25
N LEU A 331 4.62 35.15 -26.87
CA LEU A 331 4.41 35.51 -28.27
C LEU A 331 4.91 36.94 -28.53
N SER A 332 5.77 37.11 -29.53
CA SER A 332 5.88 38.27 -30.42
C SER A 332 6.49 37.83 -31.75
#